data_AF-A0A951UZS6-F1
#
_entry.id   AF-A0A951UZS6-F1
#
_cell.length_a   1.000
_cell.length_b   1.000
_cell.length_c   1.000
_cell.angle_alpha   90.00
_cell.angle_beta   90.00
_cell.angle_gamma   90.00
#
_symmetry.space_group_name_H-M   'P 1'
#
loop_
_entity.id
_entity.type
_entity.pdbx_description
1 polymer ?
#
loop_
_entity_poly.entity_id
_entity_poly.type
_entity_poly.pdbx_seq_one_letter_code
_entity_poly.pdbx_strand_id
1 'polypeptide(L)'
;MGCPNCKCNKNKISEEEYNELKEYLEETIKDFKVIDYIDEDNKSNRFVEVELEDYILEVENVDTTNLNLAKLIDIIIQNKMV
;
A
#
# COMPACT_ATOMS: atom_id res chain seq x y z
N MET A 1 -7.13 -19.54 -34.24
CA MET A 1 -7.34 -20.21 -32.93
C MET A 1 -7.52 -19.11 -31.89
N GLY A 2 -8.75 -18.82 -31.51
CA GLY A 2 -9.04 -17.81 -30.47
C GLY A 2 -8.98 -18.46 -29.10
N CYS A 3 -8.29 -17.84 -28.14
CA CYS A 3 -8.30 -18.25 -26.74
C CYS A 3 -9.67 -17.94 -26.13
N PRO A 4 -10.50 -18.94 -25.80
CA PRO A 4 -11.84 -18.74 -25.28
C PRO A 4 -11.86 -18.94 -23.75
N ASN A 5 -11.01 -18.22 -23.00
CA ASN A 5 -11.11 -18.24 -21.54
C ASN A 5 -10.31 -17.19 -20.73
N CYS A 6 -10.03 -15.99 -21.27
CA CYS A 6 -9.59 -14.90 -20.38
C CYS A 6 -10.82 -14.15 -19.84
N LYS A 7 -11.49 -14.76 -18.87
CA LYS A 7 -12.07 -13.97 -17.78
C LYS A 7 -10.88 -13.21 -17.20
N CYS A 8 -10.75 -11.92 -17.53
CA CYS A 8 -9.64 -11.08 -17.08
C CYS A 8 -9.65 -11.05 -15.56
N ASN A 9 -8.92 -12.00 -14.97
CA ASN A 9 -8.62 -12.07 -13.57
C ASN A 9 -7.92 -10.76 -13.22
N LYS A 10 -8.52 -10.06 -12.25
CA LYS A 10 -7.94 -9.01 -11.42
C LYS A 10 -6.41 -9.00 -11.52
N ASN A 11 -5.86 -7.87 -11.98
CA ASN A 11 -4.44 -7.53 -11.96
C ASN A 11 -3.73 -8.26 -10.83
N LYS A 12 -3.04 -9.36 -11.14
CA LYS A 12 -2.09 -10.00 -10.24
C LYS A 12 -0.75 -9.65 -10.82
N ILE A 13 -0.10 -8.70 -10.17
CA ILE A 13 1.32 -8.40 -10.33
C ILE A 13 2.09 -9.72 -10.24
N SER A 14 3.07 -9.88 -11.13
CA SER A 14 3.93 -11.07 -11.15
C SER A 14 4.72 -11.15 -9.84
N GLU A 15 5.12 -12.35 -9.42
CA GLU A 15 5.93 -12.51 -8.21
C GLU A 15 7.25 -11.72 -8.30
N GLU A 16 7.83 -11.64 -9.49
CA GLU A 16 9.00 -10.80 -9.78
C GLU A 16 8.73 -9.32 -9.52
N GLU A 17 7.71 -8.75 -10.16
CA GLU A 17 7.32 -7.34 -9.98
C GLU A 17 7.01 -7.01 -8.51
N TYR A 18 6.40 -7.95 -7.77
CA TYR A 18 6.10 -7.76 -6.35
C TYR A 18 7.38 -7.67 -5.53
N ASN A 19 8.32 -8.57 -5.79
CA ASN A 19 9.60 -8.59 -5.08
C ASN A 19 10.41 -7.33 -5.41
N GLU A 20 10.44 -6.88 -6.66
CA GLU A 20 11.13 -5.65 -7.05
C GLU A 20 10.54 -4.41 -6.32
N LEU A 21 9.21 -4.28 -6.31
CA LEU A 21 8.56 -3.17 -5.61
C LEU A 21 8.76 -3.25 -4.09
N LYS A 22 8.75 -4.47 -3.54
CA LYS A 22 8.98 -4.69 -2.13
C LYS A 22 10.40 -4.30 -1.73
N GLU A 23 11.41 -4.78 -2.45
CA GLU A 23 12.82 -4.43 -2.21
C GLU A 23 13.03 -2.92 -2.33
N TYR A 24 12.47 -2.30 -3.37
CA TYR A 24 12.53 -0.84 -3.56
C TYR A 24 11.91 -0.10 -2.37
N LEU A 25 10.71 -0.48 -1.94
CA LEU A 25 10.03 0.18 -0.82
C LEU A 25 10.73 -0.08 0.52
N GLU A 26 11.29 -1.27 0.75
CA GLU A 26 12.08 -1.57 1.95
C GLU A 26 13.33 -0.69 2.04
N GLU A 27 13.97 -0.36 0.91
CA GLU A 27 15.13 0.54 0.87
C GLU A 27 14.73 2.02 0.96
N THR A 28 13.62 2.40 0.32
CA THR A 28 13.19 3.81 0.19
C THR A 28 12.44 4.33 1.42
N ILE A 29 11.69 3.47 2.12
CA ILE A 29 10.91 3.88 3.30
C ILE A 29 11.86 4.15 4.46
N LYS A 30 11.94 5.41 4.89
CA LYS A 30 12.76 5.85 6.01
C LYS A 30 12.06 5.67 7.34
N ASP A 31 10.78 6.03 7.38
CA ASP A 31 9.95 5.93 8.58
C ASP A 31 8.47 5.82 8.20
N PHE A 32 7.65 5.35 9.14
CA PHE A 32 6.21 5.43 9.01
C PHE A 32 5.55 5.71 10.35
N LYS A 33 4.49 6.53 10.32
CA LYS A 33 3.75 6.93 11.51
C LYS A 33 2.26 6.90 11.26
N VAL A 34 1.52 6.54 12.31
CA VAL A 34 0.05 6.55 12.28
C VAL A 34 -0.43 7.92 12.73
N ILE A 35 -1.25 8.55 11.90
CA ILE A 35 -1.85 9.85 12.16
C ILE A 35 -3.35 9.67 12.38
N ASP A 36 -3.80 10.02 13.58
CA ASP A 36 -5.21 10.16 13.92
C ASP A 36 -5.68 11.58 13.56
N TYR A 37 -6.77 11.69 12.81
CA TYR A 37 -7.39 12.97 12.47
C TYR A 37 -8.91 12.94 12.64
N ILE A 38 -9.50 14.13 12.73
CA ILE A 38 -10.94 14.30 12.73
C ILE A 38 -11.31 14.96 11.41
N ASP A 39 -12.12 14.27 10.62
CA ASP A 39 -12.59 14.74 9.31
C ASP A 39 -13.64 15.85 9.45
N GLU A 40 -14.02 16.48 8.34
CA GLU A 40 -15.04 17.55 8.29
C GLU A 40 -16.40 17.07 8.83
N ASP A 41 -16.68 15.77 8.72
CA ASP A 41 -17.85 15.09 9.29
C ASP A 41 -17.79 14.85 10.82
N ASN A 42 -16.76 15.34 11.52
CA ASN A 42 -16.46 14.99 12.92
C ASN A 42 -16.24 13.48 13.16
N LYS A 43 -15.81 12.74 12.13
CA LYS A 43 -15.46 11.32 12.25
C LYS A 43 -13.99 11.18 12.58
N SER A 44 -13.67 10.36 13.57
CA SER A 44 -12.29 9.98 13.86
C SER A 44 -11.80 9.00 12.79
N ASN A 45 -10.88 9.46 11.97
CA ASN A 45 -10.22 8.69 10.92
C ASN A 45 -8.73 8.52 11.26
N ARG A 46 -8.10 7.57 10.58
CA ARG A 46 -6.68 7.25 10.75
C ARG A 46 -6.06 6.97 9.40
N PHE A 47 -4.86 7.47 9.19
CA PHE A 47 -4.04 7.14 8.04
C PHE A 47 -2.60 6.89 8.49
N VAL A 48 -1.82 6.26 7.61
CA VAL A 48 -0.40 6.04 7.83
C VAL A 48 0.36 6.98 6.91
N GLU A 49 1.17 7.85 7.48
CA GLU A 49 2.17 8.60 6.72
C GLU A 49 3.42 7.75 6.59
N VAL A 50 3.84 7.52 5.36
CA VAL A 50 5.05 6.78 5.02
C VAL A 50 6.03 7.77 4.43
N GLU A 51 7.15 7.98 5.11
CA GLU A 51 8.21 8.89 4.67
C GLU A 51 9.16 8.14 3.75
N LEU A 52 9.17 8.51 2.47
CA LEU A 52 10.11 8.04 1.47
C LEU A 52 11.21 9.08 1.26
N GLU A 53 12.27 8.72 0.52
CA GLU A 53 13.39 9.62 0.24
C GLU A 53 12.98 10.96 -0.39
N ASP A 54 12.06 10.91 -1.36
CA ASP A 54 11.67 12.06 -2.18
C ASP A 54 10.28 12.64 -1.86
N TYR A 55 9.41 11.89 -1.17
CA TYR A 55 8.04 12.30 -0.88
C TYR A 55 7.41 11.54 0.31
N ILE A 56 6.26 12.01 0.79
CA ILE A 56 5.47 11.33 1.82
C ILE A 56 4.25 10.70 1.15
N LEU A 57 3.99 9.42 1.43
CA LEU A 57 2.83 8.70 0.96
C LEU A 57 1.82 8.55 2.11
N GLU A 58 0.59 8.97 1.88
CA GLU A 58 -0.52 8.79 2.82
C GLU A 58 -1.31 7.54 2.45
N VAL A 59 -1.41 6.60 3.39
CA VAL A 59 -2.13 5.33 3.20
C VAL A 59 -3.32 5.29 4.15
N GLU A 60 -4.51 5.37 3.59
CA GLU A 60 -5.77 5.28 4.31
C GLU A 60 -6.29 3.83 4.36
N ASN A 61 -7.26 3.56 5.23
CA ASN A 61 -7.90 2.24 5.40
C ASN A 61 -6.93 1.11 5.81
N VAL A 62 -5.88 1.44 6.55
CA VAL A 62 -4.89 0.48 7.06
C VAL A 62 -5.28 0.01 8.46
N ASP A 63 -5.21 -1.31 8.72
CA ASP A 63 -5.29 -1.81 10.11
C ASP A 63 -3.99 -1.47 10.86
N THR A 64 -4.07 -0.44 11.71
CA THR A 64 -2.91 0.04 12.47
C THR A 64 -2.60 -0.81 13.71
N THR A 65 -3.45 -1.77 14.05
CA THR A 65 -3.37 -2.58 15.29
C THR A 65 -2.13 -3.48 15.32
N ASN A 66 -1.71 -3.99 14.16
CA ASN A 66 -0.51 -4.82 14.01
C ASN A 66 0.28 -4.39 12.77
N LEU A 67 0.47 -3.08 12.60
CA LEU A 67 1.21 -2.51 11.49
C LEU A 67 2.71 -2.72 11.67
N ASN A 68 3.35 -3.26 10.65
CA ASN A 68 4.79 -3.34 10.53
C ASN A 68 5.18 -2.96 9.09
N LEU A 69 6.46 -2.69 8.86
CA LEU A 69 6.96 -2.25 7.56
C LEU A 69 6.57 -3.23 6.43
N ALA A 70 6.74 -4.54 6.65
CA ALA A 70 6.39 -5.55 5.66
C ALA A 70 4.90 -5.52 5.26
N LYS A 71 3.99 -5.45 6.24
CA LYS A 71 2.54 -5.33 6.00
C LYS A 71 2.18 -4.01 5.35
N LEU A 72 2.82 -2.92 5.75
CA LEU A 72 2.61 -1.61 5.15
C LEU A 72 2.97 -1.65 3.66
N ILE A 73 4.12 -2.23 3.32
CA ILE A 73 4.57 -2.42 1.93
C ILE A 73 3.58 -3.28 1.15
N ASP A 74 3.15 -4.42 1.70
CA ASP A 74 2.09 -5.24 1.12
C ASP A 74 0.82 -4.43 0.82
N ILE A 75 0.40 -3.61 1.77
CA ILE A 75 -0.82 -2.79 1.64
C ILE A 75 -0.63 -1.68 0.61
N ILE A 76 0.54 -1.04 0.53
CA ILE A 76 0.86 -0.03 -0.48
C ILE A 76 0.79 -0.65 -1.88
N ILE A 77 1.44 -1.81 -2.06
CA ILE A 77 1.45 -2.53 -3.33
C ILE A 77 0.02 -2.94 -3.70
N GLN A 78 -0.77 -3.47 -2.75
CA GLN A 78 -2.16 -3.87 -3.00
C GLN A 78 -3.11 -2.70 -3.25
N ASN A 79 -2.99 -1.59 -2.53
CA ASN A 79 -3.87 -0.41 -2.69
C ASN A 79 -3.63 0.32 -4.02
N LYS A 80 -2.39 0.39 -4.50
CA LYS A 80 -2.05 1.02 -5.80
C LYS A 80 -2.58 0.24 -7.02
N MET A 81 -3.16 -0.95 -6.82
CA MET A 81 -3.67 -1.82 -7.88
C MET A 81 -5.19 -1.79 -8.07
N VAL A 82 -5.94 -1.19 -7.14
CA VAL A 82 -7.42 -1.15 -7.17
C VAL A 82 -7.92 0.08 -7.92
#